data_AF-A0A385FXB2-F1
#
_entry.id   AF-A0A385FXB2-F1
#
_cell.length_a   1.000
_cell.length_b   1.000
_cell.length_c   1.000
_cell.angle_alpha   90.00
_cell.angle_beta   90.00
_cell.angle_gamma   90.00
#
_symmetry.space_group_name_H-M   'P 1'
#
loop_
_entity.id
_entity.type
_entity.pdbx_description
1 polymer ?
#
loop_
_entity_poly.entity_id
_entity_poly.type
_entity_poly.pdbx_seq_one_letter_code
_entity_poly.pdbx_strand_id
1 'polypeptide(L)'
;MAFTHHPTQLRNESPWEPRLQISAAASSASSPGRRTRALRAPDTPARGNHDSFTHQGTAYELMRFYPGDQPAQAVPHHRATAEIPTNSGSLVLPVEVTARTTHLVHVAWIDDTGELMGTWCPTDMVRTEHGPSNQE
;
A
#
# COMPACT_ATOMS: atom_id res chain seq x y z
N MET A 1 -8.34 3.86 -58.95
CA MET A 1 -8.17 4.84 -57.86
C MET A 1 -8.34 4.07 -56.56
N ALA A 2 -7.24 3.81 -55.86
CA ALA A 2 -7.23 3.02 -54.62
C ALA A 2 -6.93 3.96 -53.46
N PHE A 3 -7.86 4.06 -52.51
CA PHE A 3 -7.65 4.79 -51.26
C PHE A 3 -7.03 3.84 -50.25
N THR A 4 -5.76 4.09 -49.92
CA THR A 4 -5.03 3.39 -48.87
C THR A 4 -5.51 3.94 -47.53
N HIS A 5 -6.34 3.19 -46.80
CA HIS A 5 -6.70 3.52 -45.43
C HIS A 5 -5.65 2.94 -44.48
N HIS A 6 -4.91 3.84 -43.83
CA HIS A 6 -4.05 3.53 -42.70
C HIS A 6 -4.93 3.13 -41.49
N PRO A 7 -4.71 1.99 -40.83
CA PRO A 7 -5.32 1.76 -39.53
C PRO A 7 -4.50 2.52 -38.48
N THR A 8 -5.08 3.63 -38.01
CA THR A 8 -4.69 4.32 -36.80
C THR A 8 -4.74 3.34 -35.64
N GLN A 9 -3.58 2.98 -35.09
CA GLN A 9 -3.46 2.31 -33.81
C GLN A 9 -4.10 3.22 -32.75
N LEU A 10 -5.32 2.88 -32.31
CA LEU A 10 -5.90 3.41 -31.09
C LEU A 10 -5.05 2.88 -29.94
N ARG A 11 -4.05 3.68 -29.57
CA ARG A 11 -3.25 3.50 -28.37
C ARG A 11 -4.25 3.50 -27.21
N ASN A 12 -4.45 2.34 -26.60
CA ASN A 12 -5.24 2.16 -25.40
C ASN A 12 -4.46 2.79 -24.25
N GLU A 13 -4.49 4.12 -24.16
CA GLU A 13 -3.88 4.88 -23.08
C GLU A 13 -4.75 4.70 -21.84
N SER A 14 -4.45 3.65 -21.07
CA SER A 14 -4.91 3.56 -19.67
C SER A 14 -4.48 4.84 -18.95
N PRO A 15 -5.37 5.53 -18.21
CA PRO A 15 -5.05 6.81 -17.55
C PRO A 15 -3.98 6.75 -16.45
N TRP A 16 -3.31 5.61 -16.28
CA TRP A 16 -2.52 5.26 -15.09
C TRP A 16 -1.14 4.70 -15.46
N GLU A 17 -0.44 5.30 -16.43
CA GLU A 17 1.00 5.07 -16.55
C GLU A 17 1.78 6.10 -15.71
N PRO A 18 2.22 5.78 -14.48
CA PRO A 18 3.37 6.46 -13.91
C PRO A 18 4.62 5.98 -14.65
N ARG A 19 4.92 6.68 -15.74
CA ARG A 19 6.24 6.67 -16.35
C ARG A 19 7.16 7.41 -15.39
N LEU A 20 7.88 6.69 -14.52
CA LEU A 20 9.17 7.10 -13.93
C LEU A 20 9.73 5.92 -13.11
N GLN A 21 10.96 5.54 -13.44
CA GLN A 21 11.75 4.54 -12.75
C GLN A 21 11.82 4.86 -11.25
N ILE A 22 11.22 3.98 -10.42
CA ILE A 22 11.34 4.08 -8.96
C ILE A 22 12.73 3.58 -8.59
N SER A 23 13.70 4.50 -8.54
CA SER A 23 14.98 4.28 -7.89
C SER A 23 14.72 3.95 -6.42
N ALA A 24 15.24 2.82 -5.98
CA ALA A 24 15.15 2.34 -4.60
C ALA A 24 15.58 3.43 -3.62
N ALA A 25 14.64 3.92 -2.81
CA ALA A 25 14.95 4.73 -1.64
C ALA A 25 15.41 3.81 -0.51
N ALA A 26 16.71 3.49 -0.52
CA ALA A 26 17.42 2.98 0.63
C ALA A 26 17.91 4.14 1.50
N SER A 27 17.90 3.92 2.83
CA SER A 27 18.40 4.79 3.91
C SER A 27 17.34 5.77 4.41
N SER A 28 16.97 5.83 5.70
CA SER A 28 17.87 6.07 6.83
C SER A 28 17.10 5.92 8.16
N ALA A 29 17.59 5.10 9.09
CA ALA A 29 17.36 5.26 10.54
C ALA A 29 18.31 4.35 11.33
N SER A 30 19.60 4.71 11.36
CA SER A 30 20.52 4.17 12.36
C SER A 30 20.28 4.89 13.69
N SER A 31 19.99 4.14 14.75
CA SER A 31 20.35 4.56 16.11
C SER A 31 20.59 3.33 17.00
N PRO A 32 21.73 3.25 17.71
CA PRO A 32 22.17 2.05 18.41
C PRO A 32 21.63 1.98 19.83
N GLY A 33 21.11 0.81 20.20
CA GLY A 33 21.15 0.31 21.57
C GLY A 33 19.89 0.47 22.41
N ARG A 34 19.11 -0.61 22.53
CA ARG A 34 18.74 -1.18 23.84
C ARG A 34 18.17 -2.58 23.68
N ARG A 35 18.86 -3.56 24.26
CA ARG A 35 18.33 -4.90 24.47
C ARG A 35 17.10 -4.83 25.39
N THR A 36 15.93 -5.18 24.86
CA THR A 36 14.83 -5.73 25.67
C THR A 36 13.88 -6.55 24.81
N ARG A 37 13.96 -7.86 25.05
CA ARG A 37 13.01 -8.93 24.78
C ARG A 37 11.52 -8.50 24.76
N ALA A 38 10.88 -8.62 23.59
CA ALA A 38 9.46 -8.90 23.35
C ALA A 38 9.34 -9.33 21.87
N LEU A 39 9.33 -10.63 21.52
CA LEU A 39 8.19 -11.54 21.44
C LEU A 39 6.91 -10.88 20.86
N ARG A 40 6.63 -11.18 19.59
CA ARG A 40 5.56 -10.71 18.68
C ARG A 40 5.68 -9.26 18.19
N ALA A 41 5.53 -9.11 16.86
CA ALA A 41 5.15 -7.83 16.28
C ALA A 41 3.84 -7.39 16.97
N PRO A 42 3.75 -6.16 17.51
CA PRO A 42 2.54 -5.72 18.17
C PRO A 42 1.41 -5.55 17.16
N ASP A 43 0.23 -6.09 17.46
CA ASP A 43 -1.05 -5.69 16.85
C ASP A 43 -1.50 -4.29 17.35
N THR A 44 -0.63 -3.60 18.09
CA THR A 44 -0.89 -2.29 18.69
C THR A 44 -0.31 -1.21 17.80
N PRO A 45 -1.10 -0.19 17.42
CA PRO A 45 -0.60 0.89 16.59
C PRO A 45 0.48 1.70 17.31
N ALA A 46 1.47 2.15 16.56
CA ALA A 46 2.58 2.92 17.12
C ALA A 46 2.19 4.36 17.44
N ARG A 47 2.76 4.88 18.54
CA ARG A 47 2.46 6.22 19.07
C ARG A 47 3.51 7.24 18.58
N GLY A 48 3.08 8.25 17.81
CA GLY A 48 3.89 9.40 17.38
C GLY A 48 4.04 9.55 15.86
N ASN A 49 3.90 10.80 15.37
CA ASN A 49 3.67 11.22 13.97
C ASN A 49 2.43 10.57 13.33
N HIS A 50 1.27 11.16 13.61
CA HIS A 50 0.03 10.86 12.89
C HIS A 50 0.22 11.28 11.43
N ASP A 51 0.39 10.31 10.53
CA ASP A 51 0.21 10.60 9.10
C ASP A 51 -1.28 10.77 8.91
N SER A 52 -1.69 11.98 8.51
CA SER A 52 -3.04 12.22 8.05
C SER A 52 -3.10 12.11 6.55
N PHE A 53 -4.19 11.57 6.01
CA PHE A 53 -4.46 11.55 4.58
C PHE A 53 -5.86 12.08 4.31
N THR A 54 -6.11 12.54 3.09
CA THR A 54 -7.44 13.01 2.68
C THR A 54 -8.16 11.98 1.82
N HIS A 55 -9.44 11.77 2.10
CA HIS A 55 -10.30 10.93 1.27
C HIS A 55 -11.74 11.47 1.22
N GLN A 56 -12.26 11.68 0.01
CA GLN A 56 -13.57 12.29 -0.24
C GLN A 56 -13.77 13.62 0.50
N GLY A 57 -12.73 14.46 0.54
CA GLY A 57 -12.74 15.77 1.19
C GLY A 57 -12.68 15.74 2.72
N THR A 58 -12.46 14.57 3.32
CA THR A 58 -12.31 14.39 4.78
C THR A 58 -10.89 13.98 5.12
N ALA A 59 -10.29 14.62 6.12
CA ALA A 59 -8.99 14.23 6.65
C ALA A 59 -9.14 13.10 7.67
N TYR A 60 -8.32 12.06 7.53
CA TYR A 60 -8.28 10.91 8.42
C TYR A 60 -6.90 10.78 9.06
N GLU A 61 -6.85 10.45 10.34
CA GLU A 61 -5.61 10.14 11.05
C GLU A 61 -5.37 8.64 11.04
N LEU A 62 -4.24 8.22 10.44
CA LEU A 62 -3.89 6.83 10.28
C LEU A 62 -3.41 6.19 11.60
N MET A 63 -3.89 4.99 11.89
CA MET A 63 -3.27 4.12 12.90
C MET A 63 -2.18 3.27 12.25
N ARG A 64 -0.93 3.46 12.69
CA ARG A 64 0.23 2.80 12.07
C ARG A 64 0.54 1.45 12.69
N PHE A 65 0.70 0.43 11.86
CA PHE A 65 1.35 -0.82 12.26
C PHE A 65 2.79 -0.82 11.77
N TYR A 66 3.67 -1.52 12.49
CA TYR A 66 5.05 -1.70 12.06
C TYR A 66 5.41 -3.19 12.04
N PRO A 67 6.16 -3.64 11.02
CA PRO A 67 6.63 -5.03 10.95
C PRO A 67 7.67 -5.38 12.04
N GLY A 68 8.14 -4.39 12.81
CA GLY A 68 9.21 -4.57 13.78
C GLY A 68 10.50 -4.99 13.09
N ASP A 69 11.19 -5.97 13.68
CA ASP A 69 12.43 -6.56 13.12
C ASP A 69 12.16 -7.61 12.04
N GLN A 70 10.89 -7.86 11.68
CA GLN A 70 10.56 -8.87 10.70
C GLN A 70 10.96 -8.40 9.29
N PRO A 71 11.73 -9.19 8.52
CA PRO A 71 12.11 -8.80 7.18
C PRO A 71 10.87 -8.72 6.29
N ALA A 72 10.63 -7.54 5.73
CA ALA A 72 9.64 -7.34 4.68
C ALA A 72 10.11 -7.99 3.38
N GLN A 73 9.24 -8.80 2.77
CA GLN A 73 9.43 -9.33 1.43
C GLN A 73 8.69 -8.44 0.43
N ALA A 74 9.41 -7.86 -0.54
CA ALA A 74 8.77 -7.20 -1.68
C ALA A 74 7.96 -8.22 -2.48
N VAL A 75 6.77 -7.82 -2.94
CA VAL A 75 5.90 -8.66 -3.78
C VAL A 75 5.56 -7.93 -5.06
N PRO A 76 5.22 -8.65 -6.16
CA PRO A 76 4.68 -8.00 -7.34
C PRO A 76 3.47 -7.15 -6.98
N HIS A 77 3.50 -5.90 -7.46
CA HIS A 77 2.45 -4.95 -7.19
C HIS A 77 1.12 -5.46 -7.74
N HIS A 78 0.08 -5.44 -6.92
CA HIS A 78 -1.25 -5.86 -7.32
C HIS A 78 -2.31 -5.10 -6.54
N ARG A 79 -3.49 -4.99 -7.16
CA ARG A 79 -4.63 -4.29 -6.59
C ARG A 79 -5.31 -5.13 -5.51
N ALA A 80 -5.72 -4.44 -4.46
CA ALA A 80 -6.49 -4.98 -3.37
C ALA A 80 -7.45 -3.91 -2.83
N THR A 81 -8.37 -4.34 -1.97
CA THR A 81 -9.14 -3.46 -1.12
C THR A 81 -8.66 -3.65 0.31
N ALA A 82 -8.32 -2.58 1.01
CA ALA A 82 -7.88 -2.64 2.40
C ALA A 82 -8.80 -1.84 3.31
N GLU A 83 -9.09 -2.41 4.48
CA GLU A 83 -9.69 -1.72 5.61
C GLU A 83 -8.56 -1.02 6.39
N ILE A 84 -8.41 0.28 6.16
CA ILE A 84 -7.37 1.12 6.75
C ILE A 84 -7.84 1.59 8.13
N PRO A 85 -7.19 1.16 9.23
CA PRO A 85 -7.59 1.59 10.56
C PRO A 85 -7.19 3.05 10.81
N THR A 86 -8.14 3.84 11.30
CA THR A 86 -7.97 5.27 11.61
C THR A 86 -8.39 5.54 13.06
N ASN A 87 -8.02 6.71 13.59
CA ASN A 87 -8.47 7.09 14.94
C ASN A 87 -10.00 7.28 15.04
N SER A 88 -10.68 7.52 13.92
CA SER A 88 -12.13 7.69 13.85
C SER A 88 -12.89 6.40 13.49
N GLY A 89 -12.20 5.30 13.23
CA GLY A 89 -12.80 4.02 12.85
C GLY A 89 -11.96 3.26 11.83
N SER A 90 -12.58 2.80 10.76
CA SER A 90 -11.88 2.12 9.67
C SER A 90 -12.44 2.58 8.33
N LEU A 91 -11.56 2.74 7.36
CA LEU A 91 -11.89 3.23 6.03
C LEU A 91 -11.51 2.19 4.98
N VAL A 92 -12.47 1.79 4.15
CA VAL A 92 -12.23 0.81 3.10
C VAL A 92 -11.79 1.51 1.82
N LEU A 93 -10.56 1.27 1.39
CA LEU A 93 -9.95 1.93 0.23
C LEU A 93 -9.42 0.92 -0.80
N PRO A 94 -9.49 1.26 -2.10
CA PRO A 94 -8.68 0.58 -3.10
C PRO A 94 -7.20 0.93 -2.89
N VAL A 95 -6.34 -0.07 -2.88
CA VAL A 95 -4.91 0.05 -2.59
C VAL A 95 -4.07 -0.82 -3.51
N GLU A 96 -2.77 -0.56 -3.53
CA GLU A 96 -1.76 -1.41 -4.15
C GLU A 96 -0.91 -2.08 -3.07
N VAL A 97 -0.78 -3.40 -3.13
CA VAL A 97 0.09 -4.17 -2.24
C VAL A 97 1.51 -4.18 -2.80
N THR A 98 2.50 -3.78 -1.99
CA THR A 98 3.90 -3.67 -2.47
C THR A 98 4.90 -4.54 -1.70
N ALA A 99 4.58 -4.89 -0.45
CA ALA A 99 5.41 -5.78 0.37
C ALA A 99 4.56 -6.55 1.39
N ARG A 100 5.12 -7.60 1.99
CA ARG A 100 4.47 -8.36 3.05
C ARG A 100 5.45 -8.88 4.09
N THR A 101 4.93 -9.13 5.28
CA THR A 101 5.52 -10.00 6.31
C THR A 101 4.59 -11.18 6.54
N THR A 102 4.81 -11.98 7.60
CA THR A 102 3.89 -13.07 7.97
C THR A 102 2.53 -12.55 8.43
N HIS A 103 2.47 -11.34 9.00
CA HIS A 103 1.26 -10.83 9.64
C HIS A 103 0.74 -9.53 9.00
N LEU A 104 1.63 -8.76 8.37
CA LEU A 104 1.30 -7.47 7.80
C LEU A 104 1.53 -7.45 6.29
N VAL A 105 0.74 -6.64 5.61
CA VAL A 105 0.88 -6.33 4.19
C VAL A 105 1.08 -4.82 4.08
N HIS A 106 2.10 -4.41 3.33
CA HIS A 106 2.28 -3.00 3.02
C HIS A 106 1.38 -2.64 1.85
N VAL A 107 0.55 -1.64 2.07
CA VAL A 107 -0.39 -1.11 1.09
C VAL A 107 -0.09 0.36 0.82
N ALA A 108 -0.28 0.79 -0.42
CA ALA A 108 -0.09 2.16 -0.86
C ALA A 108 -1.30 2.66 -1.65
N TRP A 109 -1.60 3.95 -1.56
CA TRP A 109 -2.70 4.58 -2.30
C TRP A 109 -2.39 6.06 -2.54
N ILE A 110 -3.14 6.68 -3.45
CA ILE A 110 -3.09 8.13 -3.69
C ILE A 110 -4.25 8.77 -2.94
N ASP A 111 -3.97 9.80 -2.14
CA ASP A 111 -4.98 10.57 -1.42
C ASP A 111 -5.65 11.64 -2.32
N ASP A 112 -6.61 12.40 -1.80
CA ASP A 112 -7.31 13.42 -2.62
C ASP A 112 -6.40 14.58 -3.07
N THR A 113 -5.26 14.80 -2.39
CA THR A 113 -4.28 15.82 -2.79
C THR A 113 -3.35 15.35 -3.90
N GLY A 114 -3.36 14.05 -4.22
CA GLY A 114 -2.45 13.43 -5.17
C GLY A 114 -1.16 12.91 -4.53
N GLU A 115 -1.05 12.92 -3.20
CA GLU A 115 0.13 12.41 -2.50
C GLU A 115 0.07 10.89 -2.36
N LEU A 116 1.22 10.23 -2.53
CA LEU A 116 1.36 8.78 -2.33
C LEU A 116 1.47 8.47 -0.84
N MET A 117 0.45 7.81 -0.32
CA MET A 117 0.38 7.31 1.04
C MET A 117 0.77 5.84 1.10
N GLY A 118 1.23 5.39 2.28
CA GLY A 118 1.55 3.99 2.51
C GLY A 118 1.48 3.60 3.98
N THR A 119 1.03 2.39 4.25
CA THR A 119 0.97 1.84 5.60
C THR A 119 1.10 0.33 5.61
N TRP A 120 1.46 -0.22 6.76
CA TRP A 120 1.31 -1.65 7.02
C TRP A 120 -0.08 -1.92 7.60
N CYS A 121 -0.77 -2.90 7.04
CA CYS A 121 -2.08 -3.37 7.47
C CYS A 121 -2.00 -4.85 7.88
N PRO A 122 -2.77 -5.29 8.89
CA PRO A 122 -3.02 -6.69 9.12
C PRO A 122 -3.50 -7.41 7.86
N THR A 123 -3.01 -8.62 7.62
CA THR A 123 -3.30 -9.37 6.37
C THR A 123 -4.79 -9.65 6.19
N ASP A 124 -5.51 -9.86 7.30
CA ASP A 124 -6.96 -10.09 7.33
C ASP A 124 -7.79 -8.86 6.98
N MET A 125 -7.21 -7.65 7.08
CA MET A 125 -7.82 -6.39 6.66
C MET A 125 -7.60 -6.09 5.18
N VAL A 126 -6.82 -6.90 4.46
CA VAL A 126 -6.54 -6.71 3.03
C VAL A 126 -7.17 -7.84 2.23
N ARG A 127 -8.07 -7.47 1.32
CA ARG A 127 -8.76 -8.40 0.41
C ARG A 127 -8.23 -8.18 -1.00
N THR A 128 -7.49 -9.17 -1.50
CA THR A 128 -7.07 -9.18 -2.90
C THR A 128 -8.28 -9.41 -3.79
N GLU A 129 -8.39 -8.66 -4.89
CA GLU A 129 -9.46 -8.84 -5.88
C GLU A 129 -9.42 -10.23 -6.54
N HIS A 130 -8.29 -10.93 -6.38
CA HIS A 130 -8.17 -12.36 -6.60
C HIS A 130 -8.59 -13.08 -5.31
N GLY A 131 -9.85 -13.52 -5.26
CA GLY A 131 -10.24 -14.58 -4.33
C GLY A 131 -9.41 -15.84 -4.62
N PRO A 132 -9.27 -16.77 -3.66
CA PRO A 132 -8.74 -18.08 -3.99
C PRO A 132 -9.63 -18.68 -5.08
N SER A 133 -9.05 -18.90 -6.25
CA SER A 133 -9.55 -19.90 -7.19
C SER A 133 -9.42 -21.26 -6.49
N ASN A 134 -10.34 -21.57 -5.58
CA ASN A 134 -10.63 -22.95 -5.25
C ASN A 134 -11.28 -23.55 -6.49
N GLN A 135 -10.46 -24.03 -7.41
CA GLN A 135 -10.84 -25.09 -8.33
C GLN A 135 -9.94 -26.29 -8.03
N GLU A 136 -10.63 -27.29 -7.46
CA GLU A 136 -10.32 -28.73 -7.37
C GLU A 136 -9.16 -29.23 -6.51
#